data_AF-A0A9R0P6Z5-F1
#
_entry.id   AF-A0A9R0P6Z5-F1
#
_cell.length_a   1.000
_cell.length_b   1.000
_cell.length_c   1.000
_cell.angle_alpha   90.00
_cell.angle_beta   90.00
_cell.angle_gamma   90.00
#
_symmetry.space_group_name_H-M   'P 1'
#
loop_
_entity.id
_entity.type
_entity.pdbx_description
1 polymer ?
#
loop_
_entity_poly.entity_id
_entity_poly.type
_entity_poly.pdbx_seq_one_letter_code
_entity_poly.pdbx_strand_id
1 'polypeptide(L)'
;MLDANWPDSWRGAFRIELRAEAIGLAWRGWPVLPGVDPAPLTEGDDLTWRRPVPASDAWREQLGTHAHEVATWFSDRTHSLLVATGTVLDAVEVDDELGKRACRLLRALGHPAPIIALPNGRWLFLTTVADHVPAELATRASIQWHGKDSYIPLPPSPFQHGVVHWRVKPEVCGWQLPDAAEVHDVLVRALAGERSPQLVQTSAA
;
A
#
# COMPACT_ATOMS: atom_id res chain seq x y z
N MET A 1 -20.40 13.51 -27.35
CA MET A 1 -19.17 14.01 -26.71
C MET A 1 -19.52 14.33 -25.27
N LEU A 2 -19.15 13.46 -24.34
CA LEU A 2 -19.31 13.66 -22.91
C LEU A 2 -17.90 13.89 -22.36
N ASP A 3 -17.41 15.12 -22.52
CA ASP A 3 -16.05 15.48 -22.15
C ASP A 3 -15.98 15.95 -20.69
N ALA A 4 -15.19 15.22 -19.90
CA ALA A 4 -14.22 15.76 -18.93
C ALA A 4 -14.68 16.79 -17.88
N ASN A 5 -15.71 16.49 -17.08
CA ASN A 5 -15.94 17.19 -15.78
C ASN A 5 -15.81 16.27 -14.55
N TRP A 6 -15.32 15.04 -14.76
CA TRP A 6 -15.17 14.01 -13.73
C TRP A 6 -13.89 14.09 -12.85
N PRO A 7 -12.73 14.62 -13.30
CA PRO A 7 -11.50 14.59 -12.48
C PRO A 7 -11.50 15.50 -11.24
N ASP A 8 -12.05 16.71 -11.35
CA ASP A 8 -11.83 17.76 -10.34
C ASP A 8 -12.74 17.66 -9.12
N SER A 9 -14.00 17.22 -9.30
CA SER A 9 -14.95 17.11 -8.19
C SER A 9 -14.58 15.98 -7.20
N TRP A 10 -14.00 14.88 -7.70
CA TRP A 10 -13.49 13.79 -6.85
C TRP A 10 -12.23 14.19 -6.09
N ARG A 11 -11.29 14.89 -6.75
CA ARG A 11 -10.08 15.40 -6.10
C ARG A 11 -10.41 16.31 -4.92
N GLY A 12 -11.46 17.14 -5.02
CA GLY A 12 -11.93 17.98 -3.92
C GLY A 12 -12.47 17.21 -2.70
N ALA A 13 -13.33 16.20 -2.91
CA ALA A 13 -13.94 15.42 -1.83
C ALA A 13 -12.91 14.55 -1.07
N PHE A 14 -11.94 13.96 -1.78
CA PHE A 14 -10.89 13.16 -1.15
C PHE A 14 -9.93 13.97 -0.29
N ARG A 15 -9.83 15.29 -0.45
CA ARG A 15 -8.85 16.09 0.31
C ARG A 15 -9.09 16.06 1.82
N ILE A 16 -10.35 16.15 2.25
CA ILE A 16 -10.69 16.14 3.69
C ILE A 16 -10.37 14.76 4.26
N GLU A 17 -10.76 13.70 3.56
CA GLU A 17 -10.48 12.31 3.94
C GLU A 17 -8.97 12.03 3.96
N LEU A 18 -8.24 12.48 2.94
CA LEU A 18 -6.80 12.30 2.82
C LEU A 18 -6.04 12.99 3.95
N ARG A 19 -6.42 14.22 4.31
CA ARG A 19 -5.84 14.92 5.46
C ARG A 19 -6.17 14.23 6.78
N ALA A 20 -7.42 13.80 6.98
CA ALA A 20 -7.83 13.10 8.19
C ALA A 20 -7.08 11.77 8.35
N GLU A 21 -6.93 11.01 7.27
CA GLU A 21 -6.20 9.74 7.24
C GLU A 21 -4.70 9.96 7.51
N ALA A 22 -4.08 10.96 6.87
CA ALA A 22 -2.69 11.33 7.09
C ALA A 22 -2.40 11.61 8.57
N ILE A 23 -3.27 12.41 9.20
CA ILE A 23 -3.19 12.73 10.63
C ILE A 23 -3.35 11.45 11.45
N GLY A 24 -4.38 10.64 11.16
CA GLY A 24 -4.66 9.41 11.89
C GLY A 24 -3.50 8.40 11.87
N LEU A 25 -2.84 8.25 10.72
CA LEU A 25 -1.69 7.38 10.55
C LEU A 25 -0.45 7.95 11.25
N ALA A 26 -0.18 9.25 11.10
CA ALA A 26 0.95 9.90 11.76
C ALA A 26 0.84 9.84 13.30
N TRP A 27 -0.37 9.98 13.86
CA TRP A 27 -0.61 9.78 15.30
C TRP A 27 -0.32 8.37 15.79
N ARG A 28 -0.37 7.39 14.89
CA ARG A 28 0.00 6.00 15.16
C ARG A 28 1.47 5.71 14.88
N GLY A 29 2.26 6.75 14.63
CA GLY A 29 3.69 6.68 14.40
C GLY A 29 4.08 6.29 12.98
N TRP A 30 3.14 6.21 12.03
CA TRP A 30 3.49 5.89 10.64
C TRP A 30 4.22 7.08 9.99
N PRO A 31 5.32 6.84 9.25
CA PRO A 31 6.15 7.89 8.64
C PRO A 31 5.51 8.43 7.35
N VAL A 32 4.39 9.14 7.51
CA VAL A 32 3.58 9.69 6.45
C VAL A 32 4.30 10.82 5.72
N LEU A 33 4.15 10.89 4.39
CA LEU A 33 4.71 11.93 3.53
C LEU A 33 3.66 12.50 2.56
N PRO A 34 3.71 13.80 2.22
CA PRO A 34 2.89 14.36 1.17
C PRO A 34 3.40 13.90 -0.21
N GLY A 35 2.50 13.46 -1.07
CA GLY A 35 2.80 13.07 -2.44
C GLY A 35 2.20 14.02 -3.47
N VAL A 36 2.86 14.08 -4.63
CA VAL A 36 2.38 14.78 -5.83
C VAL A 36 2.20 13.80 -6.97
N ASP A 37 1.36 14.17 -7.93
CA ASP A 37 1.20 13.40 -9.16
C ASP A 37 2.55 13.37 -9.90
N PRO A 38 2.98 12.19 -10.41
CA PRO A 38 4.21 12.10 -11.18
C PRO A 38 4.06 12.86 -12.49
N ALA A 39 5.18 13.25 -13.09
CA ALA A 39 5.16 13.85 -14.43
C ALA A 39 4.41 12.92 -15.42
N PRO A 40 3.60 13.47 -16.33
CA PRO A 40 2.85 12.68 -17.31
C PRO A 40 3.74 11.71 -18.08
N LEU A 41 3.19 10.56 -18.44
CA LEU A 41 3.83 9.62 -19.35
C LEU A 41 3.97 10.26 -20.74
N THR A 42 5.10 9.98 -21.38
CA THR A 42 5.43 10.46 -22.73
C THR A 42 5.38 9.30 -23.73
N GLU A 43 5.17 9.61 -25.02
CA GLU A 43 5.26 8.61 -26.09
C GLU A 43 6.69 8.03 -26.13
N GLY A 44 6.87 6.83 -25.57
CA GLY A 44 8.18 6.18 -25.39
C GLY A 44 8.42 5.61 -23.99
N ASP A 45 7.56 5.92 -23.01
CA ASP A 45 7.61 5.23 -21.72
C ASP A 45 7.10 3.78 -21.86
N ASP A 46 7.91 2.81 -21.44
CA ASP A 46 7.53 1.39 -21.37
C ASP A 46 6.49 1.09 -20.27
N LEU A 47 6.10 2.11 -19.50
CA LEU A 47 5.19 2.00 -18.36
C LEU A 47 3.79 2.49 -18.72
N THR A 48 2.78 1.72 -18.32
CA THR A 48 1.37 2.12 -18.45
C THR A 48 0.90 3.07 -17.36
N TRP A 49 1.71 3.30 -16.32
CA TRP A 49 1.41 4.17 -15.18
C TRP A 49 2.69 4.54 -14.40
N ARG A 50 2.63 5.59 -13.57
CA ARG A 50 3.69 5.98 -12.62
C ARG A 50 3.13 6.12 -11.20
N ARG A 51 3.91 5.73 -10.18
CA ARG A 51 3.57 5.95 -8.76
C ARG A 51 3.61 7.44 -8.43
N PRO A 52 2.75 7.94 -7.54
CA PRO A 52 2.97 9.24 -6.92
C PRO A 52 4.34 9.29 -6.24
N VAL A 53 4.95 10.47 -6.27
CA VAL A 53 6.29 10.70 -5.71
C VAL A 53 6.19 11.69 -4.54
N PRO A 54 7.12 11.66 -3.58
CA PRO A 54 7.17 12.64 -2.51
C PRO A 54 7.20 14.06 -3.06
N ALA A 55 6.52 14.99 -2.38
CA ALA A 55 6.49 16.40 -2.78
C ALA A 55 7.86 17.10 -2.65
N SER A 56 8.81 16.49 -1.94
CA SER A 56 10.17 16.96 -1.73
C SER A 56 11.17 15.82 -1.97
N ASP A 57 12.25 16.08 -2.70
CA ASP A 57 13.35 15.12 -2.88
C ASP A 57 14.09 14.84 -1.56
N ALA A 58 14.07 15.79 -0.63
CA ALA A 58 14.65 15.69 0.70
C ALA A 58 13.70 15.01 1.72
N TRP A 59 12.73 14.21 1.26
CA TRP A 59 11.72 13.57 2.13
C TRP A 59 12.31 12.73 3.27
N ARG A 60 13.54 12.21 3.11
CA ARG A 60 14.25 11.45 4.15
C ARG A 60 14.53 12.29 5.40
N GLU A 61 14.75 13.58 5.23
CA GLU A 61 14.98 14.52 6.33
C GLU A 61 13.69 14.83 7.11
N GLN A 62 12.53 14.48 6.54
CA GLN A 62 11.20 14.70 7.11
C GLN A 62 10.69 13.48 7.90
N LEU A 63 11.49 12.40 7.98
CA LEU A 63 11.12 11.21 8.73
C LEU A 63 11.17 11.51 10.24
N GLY A 64 10.11 11.13 10.95
CA GLY A 64 9.99 11.39 12.39
C GLY A 64 9.40 12.77 12.73
N THR A 65 8.95 13.54 11.74
CA THR A 65 8.17 14.76 11.98
C THR A 65 6.89 14.44 12.78
N HIS A 66 6.58 15.29 13.76
CA HIS A 66 5.42 15.12 14.62
C HIS A 66 4.12 15.17 13.82
N ALA A 67 3.11 14.38 14.22
CA ALA A 67 1.83 14.27 13.52
C ALA A 67 1.11 15.61 13.28
N HIS A 68 1.27 16.58 14.19
CA HIS A 68 0.69 17.92 14.03
C HIS A 68 1.34 18.72 12.90
N GLU A 69 2.65 18.57 12.69
CA GLU A 69 3.37 19.18 11.57
C GLU A 69 3.02 18.48 10.25
N VAL A 70 2.90 17.13 10.26
CA VAL A 70 2.45 16.35 9.10
C VAL A 70 1.11 16.88 8.56
N ALA A 71 0.18 17.25 9.45
CA ALA A 71 -1.13 17.80 9.10
C ALA A 71 -1.07 19.08 8.24
N THR A 72 0.02 19.84 8.34
CA THR A 72 0.23 21.10 7.62
C THR A 72 0.69 20.86 6.18
N TRP A 73 1.26 19.69 5.90
CA TRP A 73 1.75 19.32 4.57
C TRP A 73 0.61 19.03 3.59
N PHE A 74 -0.53 18.58 4.09
CA PHE A 74 -1.70 18.24 3.29
C PHE A 74 -2.55 19.49 3.01
N SER A 75 -2.05 20.31 2.09
CA SER A 75 -2.66 21.55 1.59
C SER A 75 -3.21 21.38 0.16
N ASP A 76 -3.60 22.47 -0.51
CA ASP A 76 -4.18 22.46 -1.87
C ASP A 76 -3.29 21.78 -2.94
N ARG A 77 -1.98 21.69 -2.73
CA ARG A 77 -1.03 21.10 -3.68
C ARG A 77 -0.68 19.64 -3.43
N THR A 78 -1.18 19.06 -2.33
CA THR A 78 -0.87 17.69 -1.94
C THR A 78 -1.96 16.79 -2.47
N HIS A 79 -1.57 15.94 -3.41
CA HIS A 79 -2.52 15.12 -4.15
C HIS A 79 -2.53 13.70 -3.62
N SER A 80 -1.43 13.20 -3.07
CA SER A 80 -1.30 11.83 -2.58
C SER A 80 -0.81 11.76 -1.14
N LEU A 81 -1.13 10.65 -0.50
CA LEU A 81 -0.69 10.25 0.84
C LEU A 81 0.30 9.11 0.70
N LEU A 82 1.57 9.36 1.02
CA LEU A 82 2.61 8.35 0.96
C LEU A 82 3.00 7.92 2.38
N VAL A 83 3.65 6.77 2.50
CA VAL A 83 4.36 6.36 3.71
C VAL A 83 5.75 5.87 3.33
N ALA A 84 6.75 6.29 4.09
CA ALA A 84 8.10 5.78 3.95
C ALA A 84 8.18 4.35 4.50
N THR A 85 8.92 3.49 3.79
CA THR A 85 9.13 2.10 4.20
C THR A 85 10.52 1.90 4.82
N GLY A 86 10.72 0.78 5.52
CA GLY A 86 11.99 0.42 6.17
C GLY A 86 12.29 1.15 7.48
N THR A 87 11.29 1.78 8.09
CA THR A 87 11.42 2.37 9.44
C THR A 87 10.41 1.77 10.42
N VAL A 88 9.12 1.88 10.11
CA VAL A 88 8.02 1.33 10.92
C VAL A 88 7.37 0.12 10.25
N LEU A 89 7.37 0.12 8.91
CA LEU A 89 6.74 -0.90 8.11
C LEU A 89 7.53 -1.10 6.82
N ASP A 90 7.38 -2.29 6.26
CA ASP A 90 7.72 -2.59 4.87
C ASP A 90 6.46 -2.92 4.08
N ALA A 91 6.62 -3.05 2.77
CA ALA A 91 5.58 -3.59 1.93
C ALA A 91 6.11 -4.55 0.86
N VAL A 92 5.33 -5.58 0.56
CA VAL A 92 5.57 -6.45 -0.61
C VAL A 92 4.46 -6.24 -1.62
N GLU A 93 4.84 -5.79 -2.82
CA GLU A 93 3.96 -5.55 -3.95
C GLU A 93 3.88 -6.77 -4.86
N VAL A 94 2.65 -7.22 -5.14
CA VAL A 94 2.35 -8.37 -5.99
C VAL A 94 1.22 -8.07 -6.98
N ASP A 95 1.03 -8.92 -7.97
CA ASP A 95 -0.17 -8.89 -8.81
C ASP A 95 -1.43 -9.33 -8.04
N ASP A 96 -2.61 -9.02 -8.58
CA ASP A 96 -3.88 -9.30 -7.92
C ASP A 96 -4.15 -10.80 -7.77
N GLU A 97 -3.69 -11.64 -8.69
CA GLU A 97 -3.87 -13.09 -8.62
C GLU A 97 -3.08 -13.71 -7.45
N LEU A 98 -1.80 -13.36 -7.31
CA LEU A 98 -1.01 -13.75 -6.14
C LEU A 98 -1.58 -13.13 -4.86
N GLY A 99 -1.97 -11.85 -4.90
CA GLY A 99 -2.56 -11.15 -3.77
C GLY A 99 -3.84 -11.80 -3.25
N LYS A 100 -4.76 -12.20 -4.13
CA LYS A 100 -5.99 -12.94 -3.76
C LYS A 100 -5.69 -14.30 -3.15
N ARG A 101 -4.65 -15.01 -3.61
CA ARG A 101 -4.25 -16.30 -3.03
C ARG A 101 -3.66 -16.11 -1.62
N ALA A 102 -2.69 -15.21 -1.47
CA ALA A 102 -2.05 -14.94 -0.19
C ALA A 102 -3.03 -14.38 0.86
N CYS A 103 -3.93 -13.47 0.46
CA CYS A 103 -4.97 -12.95 1.36
C CYS A 103 -5.89 -14.06 1.91
N ARG A 104 -6.25 -15.06 1.08
CA ARG A 104 -7.05 -16.21 1.52
C ARG A 104 -6.28 -17.12 2.47
N LEU A 105 -4.98 -17.29 2.27
CA LEU A 105 -4.13 -18.06 3.18
C LEU A 105 -3.97 -17.36 4.52
N LEU A 106 -3.61 -16.07 4.54
CA LEU A 106 -3.53 -15.27 5.77
C LEU A 106 -4.83 -15.32 6.59
N ARG A 107 -5.97 -15.16 5.91
CA ARG A 107 -7.29 -15.26 6.56
C ARG A 107 -7.55 -16.65 7.15
N ALA A 108 -7.18 -17.72 6.43
CA ALA A 108 -7.36 -19.09 6.92
C ALA A 108 -6.45 -19.41 8.12
N LEU A 109 -5.28 -18.77 8.21
CA LEU A 109 -4.35 -18.90 9.32
C LEU A 109 -4.71 -18.03 10.54
N GLY A 110 -5.70 -17.14 10.42
CA GLY A 110 -6.09 -16.23 11.50
C GLY A 110 -5.14 -15.04 11.70
N HIS A 111 -4.22 -14.79 10.77
CA HIS A 111 -3.24 -13.71 10.82
C HIS A 111 -3.46 -12.74 9.65
N PRO A 112 -4.51 -11.89 9.68
CA PRO A 112 -4.77 -10.95 8.60
C PRO A 112 -3.68 -9.88 8.54
N ALA A 113 -3.12 -9.63 7.35
CA ALA A 113 -2.25 -8.48 7.10
C ALA A 113 -3.08 -7.29 6.59
N PRO A 114 -2.69 -6.04 6.88
CA PRO A 114 -3.20 -4.88 6.15
C PRO A 114 -2.77 -4.97 4.70
N ILE A 115 -3.73 -4.79 3.79
CA ILE A 115 -3.52 -4.95 2.35
C ILE A 115 -4.11 -3.74 1.65
N ILE A 116 -3.30 -3.14 0.77
CA ILE A 116 -3.70 -2.04 -0.10
C ILE A 116 -3.89 -2.61 -1.51
N ALA A 117 -4.95 -2.19 -2.20
CA ALA A 117 -5.06 -2.38 -3.64
C ALA A 117 -4.81 -1.07 -4.38
N LEU A 118 -3.94 -1.15 -5.38
CA LEU A 118 -3.66 -0.09 -6.32
C LEU A 118 -4.58 -0.24 -7.56
N PRO A 119 -5.03 0.87 -8.17
CA PRO A 119 -5.92 0.81 -9.34
C PRO A 119 -5.36 0.10 -10.58
N ASN A 120 -4.05 -0.07 -10.66
CA ASN A 120 -3.36 -0.84 -11.71
C ASN A 120 -3.39 -2.36 -11.51
N GLY A 121 -4.14 -2.87 -10.52
CA GLY A 121 -4.22 -4.30 -10.22
C GLY A 121 -3.10 -4.84 -9.32
N ARG A 122 -2.22 -3.97 -8.79
CA ARG A 122 -1.16 -4.37 -7.86
C ARG A 122 -1.66 -4.31 -6.41
N TRP A 123 -1.20 -5.21 -5.56
CA TRP A 123 -1.56 -5.26 -4.15
C TRP A 123 -0.30 -5.13 -3.29
N LEU A 124 -0.38 -4.34 -2.23
CA LEU A 124 0.71 -4.17 -1.26
C LEU A 124 0.31 -4.83 0.06
N PHE A 125 1.12 -5.76 0.54
CA PHE A 125 1.00 -6.37 1.86
C PHE A 125 1.90 -5.62 2.83
N LEU A 126 1.33 -5.06 3.90
CA LEU A 126 2.12 -4.33 4.90
C LEU A 126 2.59 -5.27 6.00
N THR A 127 3.86 -5.13 6.38
CA THR A 127 4.54 -5.99 7.36
C THR A 127 5.37 -5.15 8.33
N THR A 128 5.87 -5.77 9.40
CA THR A 128 7.04 -5.23 10.10
C THR A 128 8.23 -5.08 9.15
N VAL A 129 9.24 -4.29 9.54
CA VAL A 129 10.47 -4.11 8.75
C VAL A 129 11.26 -5.42 8.71
N ALA A 130 11.76 -5.78 7.54
CA ALA A 130 12.62 -6.94 7.34
C ALA A 130 14.02 -6.53 6.89
N ASP A 131 15.02 -7.37 7.19
CA ASP A 131 16.37 -7.18 6.65
C ASP A 131 16.48 -7.66 5.19
N HIS A 132 15.61 -8.59 4.78
CA HIS A 132 15.61 -9.20 3.46
C HIS A 132 14.27 -9.84 3.13
N VAL A 133 14.07 -10.20 1.86
CA VAL A 133 12.96 -11.05 1.41
C VAL A 133 13.49 -12.40 0.92
N PRO A 134 12.70 -13.48 1.03
CA PRO A 134 13.09 -14.79 0.51
C PRO A 134 13.46 -14.75 -0.98
N ALA A 135 14.43 -15.57 -1.38
CA ALA A 135 14.95 -15.59 -2.75
C ALA A 135 13.85 -15.92 -3.78
N GLU A 136 12.86 -16.72 -3.41
CA GLU A 136 11.70 -17.10 -4.20
C GLU A 136 10.84 -15.90 -4.57
N LEU A 137 10.79 -14.88 -3.70
CA LEU A 137 10.12 -13.61 -3.94
C LEU A 137 11.06 -12.64 -4.66
N ALA A 138 12.31 -12.51 -4.20
CA ALA A 138 13.29 -11.56 -4.72
C ALA A 138 13.65 -11.77 -6.20
N THR A 139 13.62 -13.03 -6.67
CA THR A 139 13.99 -13.38 -8.05
C THR A 139 12.85 -13.15 -9.06
N ARG A 140 11.64 -12.82 -8.59
CA ARG A 140 10.46 -12.63 -9.43
C ARG A 140 10.34 -11.17 -9.83
N ALA A 141 10.50 -10.86 -11.11
CA ALA A 141 10.35 -9.50 -11.63
C ALA A 141 8.95 -8.88 -11.38
N SER A 142 7.92 -9.71 -11.21
CA SER A 142 6.57 -9.26 -10.86
C SER A 142 6.36 -9.00 -9.37
N ILE A 143 7.35 -9.21 -8.51
CA ILE A 143 7.26 -8.96 -7.07
C ILE A 143 8.26 -7.86 -6.72
N GLN A 144 7.80 -6.86 -5.98
CA GLN A 144 8.66 -5.76 -5.53
C GLN A 144 8.60 -5.64 -4.01
N TRP A 145 9.75 -5.62 -3.36
CA TRP A 145 9.85 -5.27 -1.96
C TRP A 145 10.13 -3.77 -1.81
N HIS A 146 9.38 -3.14 -0.92
CA HIS A 146 9.55 -1.76 -0.49
C HIS A 146 10.05 -1.79 0.95
N GLY A 147 11.38 -1.85 1.09
CA GLY A 147 12.09 -1.78 2.36
C GLY A 147 12.61 -0.37 2.64
N LYS A 148 13.80 -0.27 3.23
CA LYS A 148 14.47 1.02 3.49
C LYS A 148 14.65 1.84 2.22
N ASP A 149 14.61 3.17 2.37
CA ASP A 149 14.83 4.15 1.31
C ASP A 149 13.79 4.11 0.16
N SER A 150 12.64 3.51 0.44
CA SER A 150 11.48 3.44 -0.45
C SER A 150 10.25 4.08 0.22
N TYR A 151 9.17 4.21 -0.55
CA TYR A 151 7.87 4.68 -0.10
C TYR A 151 6.77 4.01 -0.93
N ILE A 152 5.56 3.99 -0.39
CA ILE A 152 4.36 3.49 -1.08
C ILE A 152 3.18 4.45 -0.91
N PRO A 153 2.21 4.48 -1.85
CA PRO A 153 0.99 5.22 -1.66
C PRO A 153 0.04 4.49 -0.70
N LEU A 154 -0.61 5.25 0.17
CA LEU A 154 -1.67 4.78 1.06
C LEU A 154 -3.03 5.26 0.59
N PRO A 155 -4.11 4.53 0.93
CA PRO A 155 -5.47 5.05 0.77
C PRO A 155 -5.68 6.35 1.54
N PRO A 156 -6.47 7.32 1.03
CA PRO A 156 -7.14 7.35 -0.27
C PRO A 156 -6.34 8.13 -1.34
N SER A 157 -5.08 7.78 -1.61
CA SER A 157 -4.30 8.45 -2.65
C SER A 157 -4.93 8.27 -4.04
N PRO A 158 -5.14 9.34 -4.82
CA PRO A 158 -5.61 9.26 -6.19
C PRO A 158 -4.57 8.62 -7.10
N PHE A 159 -5.07 8.10 -8.20
CA PHE A 159 -4.33 7.47 -9.28
C PHE A 159 -4.93 7.96 -10.61
N GLN A 160 -4.21 7.80 -11.72
CA GLN A 160 -4.69 8.25 -13.04
C GLN A 160 -6.11 7.73 -13.36
N HIS A 161 -6.43 6.50 -12.94
CA HIS A 161 -7.72 5.85 -13.20
C HIS A 161 -8.33 5.22 -11.92
N GLY A 162 -8.33 5.95 -10.80
CA GLY A 162 -9.00 5.48 -9.58
C GLY A 162 -8.38 6.04 -8.31
N VAL A 163 -8.65 5.37 -7.19
CA VAL A 163 -8.09 5.71 -5.89
C VAL A 163 -7.49 4.45 -5.27
N VAL A 164 -6.38 4.62 -4.57
CA VAL A 164 -5.78 3.59 -3.73
C VAL A 164 -6.73 3.30 -2.58
N HIS A 165 -7.03 2.02 -2.31
CA HIS A 165 -7.98 1.65 -1.26
C HIS A 165 -7.50 0.48 -0.42
N TRP A 166 -7.96 0.45 0.84
CA TRP A 166 -7.73 -0.68 1.73
C TRP A 166 -8.54 -1.89 1.25
N ARG A 167 -7.87 -3.01 0.98
CA ARG A 167 -8.50 -4.33 0.87
C ARG A 167 -8.71 -4.95 2.23
N VAL A 168 -7.71 -4.83 3.10
CA VAL A 168 -7.79 -5.18 4.52
C VAL A 168 -7.22 -4.00 5.28
N LYS A 169 -8.03 -3.39 6.16
CA LYS A 169 -7.60 -2.20 6.90
C LYS A 169 -6.72 -2.58 8.10
N PRO A 170 -5.81 -1.68 8.55
CA PRO A 170 -5.00 -1.90 9.75
C PRO A 170 -5.80 -2.21 11.03
N GLU A 171 -7.05 -1.77 11.14
CA GLU A 171 -7.91 -2.09 12.30
C GLU A 171 -8.18 -3.60 12.41
N VAL A 172 -8.15 -4.34 11.30
CA VAL A 172 -8.42 -5.79 11.28
C VAL A 172 -7.34 -6.56 12.05
N CYS A 173 -6.10 -6.06 12.05
CA CYS A 173 -5.00 -6.60 12.87
C CYS A 173 -4.75 -5.76 14.14
N GLY A 174 -5.73 -4.93 14.56
CA GLY A 174 -5.61 -4.10 15.76
C GLY A 174 -4.46 -3.10 15.71
N TRP A 175 -4.08 -2.64 14.51
CA TRP A 175 -2.92 -1.78 14.27
C TRP A 175 -1.55 -2.41 14.57
N GLN A 176 -1.49 -3.72 14.82
CA GLN A 176 -0.24 -4.45 14.93
C GLN A 176 0.08 -5.10 13.59
N LEU A 177 1.13 -4.61 12.93
CA LEU A 177 1.57 -5.17 11.66
C LEU A 177 2.04 -6.61 11.88
N PRO A 178 1.66 -7.54 10.99
CA PRO A 178 2.14 -8.92 11.08
C PRO A 178 3.64 -8.97 10.85
N ASP A 179 4.28 -10.00 11.42
CA ASP A 179 5.70 -10.24 11.21
C ASP A 179 6.00 -10.46 9.72
N ALA A 180 7.06 -9.85 9.22
CA ALA A 180 7.46 -9.97 7.83
C ALA A 180 7.70 -11.41 7.40
N ALA A 181 8.30 -12.25 8.26
CA ALA A 181 8.56 -13.65 7.94
C ALA A 181 7.25 -14.43 7.73
N GLU A 182 6.21 -14.15 8.52
CA GLU A 182 4.90 -14.79 8.36
C GLU A 182 4.23 -14.42 7.04
N VAL A 183 4.25 -13.13 6.67
CA VAL A 183 3.67 -12.68 5.40
C VAL A 183 4.50 -13.17 4.22
N HIS A 184 5.82 -13.16 4.32
CA HIS A 184 6.72 -13.69 3.30
C HIS A 184 6.49 -15.19 3.07
N ASP A 185 6.39 -16.00 4.14
CA ASP A 185 6.07 -17.43 4.03
C ASP A 185 4.74 -17.65 3.28
N VAL A 186 3.69 -16.91 3.65
CA VAL A 186 2.39 -17.03 2.98
C VAL A 186 2.47 -16.63 1.51
N LEU A 187 3.24 -15.60 1.16
CA LEU A 187 3.45 -15.20 -0.23
C LEU A 187 4.21 -16.28 -1.02
N VAL A 188 5.23 -16.91 -0.43
CA VAL A 188 5.97 -18.03 -1.04
C VAL A 188 5.04 -19.23 -1.28
N ARG A 189 4.21 -19.59 -0.29
CA ARG A 189 3.23 -20.68 -0.42
C ARG A 189 2.16 -20.38 -1.47
N ALA A 190 1.67 -19.14 -1.51
CA ALA A 190 0.73 -18.69 -2.53
C ALA A 190 1.33 -18.71 -3.95
N LEU A 191 2.64 -18.47 -4.05
CA LEU A 191 3.40 -18.55 -5.30
C LEU A 191 3.60 -20.00 -5.75
N ALA A 192 3.83 -20.93 -4.80
CA ALA A 192 3.89 -22.36 -5.05
C ALA A 192 2.53 -22.99 -5.41
N GLY A 193 1.44 -22.22 -5.33
CA GLY A 193 0.10 -22.67 -5.71
C GLY A 193 -0.65 -23.41 -4.60
N GLU A 194 -0.17 -23.32 -3.35
CA GLU A 194 -0.91 -23.85 -2.21
C GLU A 194 -2.29 -23.20 -2.10
N ARG A 195 -3.31 -24.03 -1.88
CA ARG A 195 -4.67 -23.58 -1.59
C ARG A 195 -4.89 -23.65 -0.08
N SER A 196 -5.62 -22.68 0.47
CA SER A 196 -6.07 -22.77 1.86
C SER A 196 -6.82 -24.09 2.06
N PRO A 197 -6.55 -24.86 3.14
CA PRO A 197 -7.36 -26.02 3.45
C PRO A 197 -8.81 -25.54 3.59
N GLN A 198 -9.71 -26.07 2.75
CA GLN A 198 -11.14 -25.85 2.92
C GLN A 198 -11.49 -26.38 4.31
N LEU A 199 -11.94 -25.50 5.21
CA LEU A 199 -12.66 -25.90 6.41
C LEU A 199 -13.91 -26.64 5.94
N VAL A 200 -13.80 -27.97 5.84
CA VAL A 200 -14.95 -28.85 5.63
C VAL A 200 -15.78 -28.72 6.90
N GLN A 201 -16.91 -28.01 6.80
CA GLN A 201 -17.96 -28.14 7.78
C GLN A 201 -18.51 -29.55 7.66
N THR A 202 -17.98 -30.47 8.46
CA THR A 202 -18.63 -31.74 8.72
C THR A 202 -19.86 -31.44 9.56
N SER A 203 -21.01 -31.19 8.91
CA SER A 203 -22.29 -31.26 9.59
C SER A 203 -22.52 -32.74 9.92
N ALA A 204 -22.35 -33.09 11.18
CA ALA A 204 -22.68 -34.40 11.71
C ALA A 204 -24.06 -34.33 12.41
N ALA A 205 -24.91 -35.29 12.05
CA ALA A 205 -26.18 -35.73 12.64
C ALA A 205 -27.40 -34.82 12.50
#